data_AF-A0A950VNF4-F1
#
_entry.id   AF-A0A950VNF4-F1
#
_cell.length_a   1.000
_cell.length_b   1.000
_cell.length_c   1.000
_cell.angle_alpha   90.00
_cell.angle_beta   90.00
_cell.angle_gamma   90.00
#
_symmetry.space_group_name_H-M   'P 1'
#
loop_
_entity.id
_entity.type
_entity.pdbx_description
1 polymer ?
#
loop_
_entity_poly.entity_id
_entity_poly.type
_entity_poly.pdbx_seq_one_letter_code
_entity_poly.pdbx_strand_id
1 'polypeptide(L)'
;QAARYVMLLAQAVQHAHRHGIIHRDIKPSNVLMDADDQPHLTDFGLAKRLGGEDSSQTRTGAIMGTPSYMAPEQAEGRIRELGPACDIYSLGAVLYELLTGRPPFRSDSPIDTLKHVLELEPAPPRLLNPKIDHDLETICLKCLQKDPQRRYATAEALADDLNRYLSGETITARSFNVLDRLARTLDRSQHDIEFRSWGNLLLYFAAIVFVGHILMFVVIYRDLPRPLHWLTRLGQFALMGVLFWRFRARRLLPASNAERELWTIWLGYLTAYAFTVGASILMSRRGEPWDELTLYPFAAVLTGLAFFVMGSSYWGRCYTIGLAFFALAVLMSLSLTWAPLEFGSLWGLSLLGLGWHVRKLGTGGSG
;
A
#
# COMPACT_ATOMS: atom_id res chain seq x y z
N GLN A 1 19.02 -14.77 -24.20
CA GLN A 1 20.31 -14.08 -23.95
C GLN A 1 20.32 -13.41 -22.57
N ALA A 2 19.41 -12.47 -22.26
CA ALA A 2 19.33 -11.83 -20.94
C ALA A 2 19.39 -12.81 -19.75
N ALA A 3 18.57 -13.88 -19.79
CA ALA A 3 18.58 -14.93 -18.75
C ALA A 3 19.95 -15.63 -18.61
N ARG A 4 20.64 -15.92 -19.72
CA ARG A 4 21.99 -16.51 -19.72
C ARG A 4 23.00 -15.58 -19.06
N TYR A 5 22.98 -14.29 -19.41
CA TYR A 5 23.92 -13.33 -18.83
C TYR A 5 23.73 -13.20 -17.32
N VAL A 6 22.50 -13.02 -16.86
CA VAL A 6 22.21 -12.86 -15.42
C VAL A 6 22.46 -14.15 -14.65
N MET A 7 22.27 -15.32 -15.27
CA MET A 7 22.64 -16.61 -14.66
C MET A 7 24.15 -16.68 -14.39
N LEU A 8 24.99 -16.31 -15.36
CA LEU A 8 26.45 -16.31 -15.21
C LEU A 8 26.91 -15.27 -14.17
N LEU A 9 26.31 -14.08 -14.19
CA LEU A 9 26.57 -13.05 -13.18
C LEU A 9 26.18 -13.53 -11.77
N ALA A 10 25.02 -14.19 -11.63
CA ALA A 10 24.57 -14.76 -10.36
C ALA A 10 25.53 -15.85 -9.84
N GLN A 11 26.10 -16.67 -10.72
CA GLN A 11 27.14 -17.64 -10.36
C GLN A 11 28.42 -16.96 -9.87
N ALA A 12 28.87 -15.90 -10.55
CA ALA A 12 30.03 -15.11 -10.13
C ALA A 12 29.80 -14.43 -8.76
N VAL A 13 28.61 -13.87 -8.55
CA VAL A 13 28.20 -13.27 -7.26
C VAL A 13 28.17 -14.33 -6.16
N GLN A 14 27.59 -15.51 -6.42
CA GLN A 14 27.58 -16.60 -5.45
C GLN A 14 28.99 -17.02 -5.06
N HIS A 15 29.92 -17.08 -6.02
CA HIS A 15 31.32 -17.38 -5.74
C HIS A 15 31.93 -16.35 -4.76
N ALA A 16 31.66 -15.06 -4.95
CA ALA A 16 32.12 -14.02 -4.03
C ALA A 16 31.44 -14.12 -2.65
N HIS A 17 30.14 -14.38 -2.61
CA HIS A 17 29.37 -14.54 -1.36
C HIS A 17 29.91 -15.68 -0.50
N ARG A 18 30.32 -16.80 -1.10
CA ARG A 18 30.97 -17.93 -0.41
C ARG A 18 32.29 -17.55 0.27
N HIS A 19 32.96 -16.50 -0.22
CA HIS A 19 34.19 -15.96 0.37
C HIS A 19 33.92 -14.77 1.31
N GLY A 20 32.66 -14.51 1.67
CA GLY A 20 32.27 -13.41 2.56
C GLY A 20 32.37 -12.03 1.91
N ILE A 21 32.44 -11.95 0.58
CA ILE A 21 32.51 -10.70 -0.18
C ILE A 21 31.13 -10.39 -0.74
N ILE A 22 30.62 -9.18 -0.50
CA ILE A 22 29.37 -8.66 -1.07
C ILE A 22 29.74 -7.53 -2.02
N HIS A 23 29.19 -7.53 -3.23
CA HIS A 23 29.62 -6.61 -4.30
C HIS A 23 29.10 -5.18 -4.08
N ARG A 24 27.83 -5.02 -3.68
CA ARG A 24 27.16 -3.75 -3.32
C ARG A 24 26.98 -2.70 -4.43
N ASP A 25 27.58 -2.88 -5.60
CA ASP A 25 27.50 -1.92 -6.71
C ASP A 25 27.36 -2.66 -8.05
N ILE A 26 26.49 -3.66 -8.10
CA ILE A 26 26.19 -4.37 -9.35
C ILE A 26 25.32 -3.47 -10.24
N LYS A 27 25.83 -3.17 -11.42
CA LYS A 27 25.17 -2.35 -12.46
C LYS A 27 25.81 -2.62 -13.82
N PRO A 28 25.16 -2.26 -14.95
CA PRO A 28 25.67 -2.57 -16.28
C PRO A 28 27.08 -2.03 -16.55
N SER A 29 27.47 -0.87 -16.00
CA SER A 29 28.82 -0.32 -16.20
C SER A 29 29.93 -1.14 -15.53
N ASN A 30 29.59 -2.01 -14.58
CA ASN A 30 30.53 -2.88 -13.87
C ASN A 30 30.45 -4.33 -14.41
N VAL A 31 29.85 -4.51 -15.59
CA VAL A 31 29.79 -5.79 -16.31
C VAL A 31 30.53 -5.63 -17.63
N LEU A 32 31.64 -6.34 -17.79
CA LEU A 32 32.41 -6.39 -19.04
C LEU A 32 32.04 -7.61 -19.86
N MET A 33 32.02 -7.46 -21.18
CA MET A 33 31.85 -8.58 -22.11
C MET A 33 33.21 -8.98 -22.67
N ASP A 34 33.50 -10.27 -22.68
CA ASP A 34 34.70 -10.80 -23.33
C ASP A 34 34.49 -11.09 -24.83
N ALA A 35 35.53 -11.60 -25.49
CA ALA A 35 35.49 -11.94 -26.91
C ALA A 35 34.51 -13.09 -27.25
N ASP A 36 34.11 -13.89 -26.25
CA ASP A 36 33.21 -15.04 -26.39
C ASP A 36 31.77 -14.71 -25.94
N ASP A 37 31.44 -13.42 -25.82
CA ASP A 37 30.12 -12.93 -25.38
C ASP A 37 29.72 -13.47 -23.99
N GLN A 38 30.68 -13.53 -23.07
CA GLN A 38 30.46 -13.85 -21.66
C GLN A 38 30.57 -12.58 -20.80
N PRO A 39 29.63 -12.38 -19.85
CA PRO A 39 29.68 -11.26 -18.93
C PRO A 39 30.58 -11.56 -17.73
N HIS A 40 31.40 -10.58 -17.36
CA HIS A 40 32.32 -10.63 -16.23
C HIS A 40 32.06 -9.44 -15.31
N LEU A 41 31.92 -9.69 -14.00
CA LEU A 41 31.81 -8.62 -13.01
C LEU A 41 33.18 -8.00 -12.72
N THR A 42 33.22 -6.67 -12.71
CA THR A 42 34.37 -5.89 -12.30
C THR A 42 34.04 -5.06 -11.08
N ASP A 43 35.07 -4.42 -10.50
CA ASP A 43 34.88 -3.43 -9.43
C ASP A 43 34.09 -3.99 -8.24
N PHE A 44 34.46 -5.19 -7.79
CA PHE A 44 34.02 -5.73 -6.50
C PHE A 44 34.29 -4.66 -5.45
N GLY A 45 33.20 -3.96 -5.07
CA GLY A 45 33.29 -2.63 -4.50
C GLY A 45 34.20 -2.64 -3.28
N LEU A 46 35.18 -1.73 -3.25
CA LEU A 46 36.10 -1.43 -2.15
C LEU A 46 35.72 -2.19 -0.88
N ALA A 47 36.29 -3.39 -0.74
CA ALA A 47 35.85 -4.41 0.21
C ALA A 47 35.90 -3.88 1.65
N LYS A 48 34.83 -3.22 2.10
CA LYS A 48 34.60 -2.96 3.52
C LYS A 48 34.29 -4.32 4.15
N ARG A 49 35.36 -5.00 4.58
CA ARG A 49 35.29 -6.17 5.45
C ARG A 49 34.32 -5.88 6.58
N LEU A 50 33.40 -6.81 6.80
CA LEU A 50 32.51 -6.81 7.97
C LEU A 50 33.42 -6.76 9.22
N GLY A 51 33.51 -5.59 9.86
CA GLY A 51 34.29 -5.42 11.10
C GLY A 51 35.16 -4.16 11.25
N GLY A 52 35.22 -3.25 10.27
CA GLY A 52 36.02 -2.01 10.40
C GLY A 52 35.25 -0.84 11.02
N GLU A 53 35.64 -0.42 12.23
CA GLU A 53 35.28 0.86 12.84
C GLU A 53 35.86 2.02 12.02
N ASP A 54 35.10 2.54 11.06
CA ASP A 54 35.33 3.90 10.54
C ASP A 54 33.99 4.49 10.07
N SER A 55 33.24 4.95 11.06
CA SER A 55 32.08 5.82 10.93
C SER A 55 32.53 7.27 11.06
N SER A 56 33.14 7.83 10.02
CA SER A 56 33.20 9.28 9.88
C SER A 56 33.26 9.69 8.42
N GLN A 57 32.42 10.67 8.07
CA GLN A 57 32.41 11.45 6.83
C GLN A 57 31.62 10.90 5.64
N THR A 58 30.32 11.21 5.63
CA THR A 58 29.71 11.92 4.49
C THR A 58 28.54 12.77 5.01
N ARG A 59 28.89 13.91 5.62
CA ARG A 59 27.96 15.04 5.74
C ARG A 59 27.89 15.70 4.35
N THR A 60 26.67 15.80 3.82
CA THR A 60 26.22 16.67 2.70
C THR A 60 26.95 16.55 1.36
N GLY A 61 26.26 16.05 0.32
CA GLY A 61 26.34 16.70 -1.00
C GLY A 61 26.81 15.92 -2.23
N ALA A 62 27.14 14.63 -2.16
CA ALA A 62 27.44 13.85 -3.36
C ALA A 62 26.88 12.43 -3.25
N ILE A 63 25.64 12.23 -3.71
CA ILE A 63 25.17 10.91 -4.12
C ILE A 63 25.99 10.53 -5.35
N MET A 64 27.15 9.92 -5.13
CA MET A 64 28.07 9.55 -6.19
C MET A 64 27.62 8.20 -6.75
N GLY A 65 26.73 8.25 -7.75
CA GLY A 65 26.26 7.06 -8.47
C GLY A 65 24.85 7.21 -9.05
N THR A 66 24.48 6.29 -9.95
CA THR A 66 23.13 6.15 -10.48
C THR A 66 22.34 5.19 -9.58
N PRO A 67 21.38 5.66 -8.75
CA PRO A 67 20.67 4.83 -7.76
C PRO A 67 19.73 3.78 -8.37
N SER A 68 19.61 3.72 -9.70
CA SER A 68 18.70 2.85 -10.44
C SER A 68 18.86 1.34 -10.20
N TYR A 69 20.00 0.90 -9.66
CA TYR A 69 20.30 -0.52 -9.39
C TYR A 69 20.47 -0.82 -7.89
N MET A 70 20.33 0.20 -7.05
CA MET A 70 20.55 0.12 -5.61
C MET A 70 19.38 -0.60 -4.93
N ALA A 71 19.66 -1.51 -4.01
CA ALA A 71 18.64 -2.14 -3.19
C ALA A 71 18.03 -1.14 -2.19
N PRO A 72 16.75 -1.28 -1.78
CA PRO A 72 16.11 -0.38 -0.82
C PRO A 72 16.91 -0.21 0.48
N GLU A 73 17.43 -1.30 1.05
CA GLU A 73 18.26 -1.28 2.25
C GLU A 73 19.57 -0.48 2.09
N GLN A 74 20.10 -0.40 0.87
CA GLN A 74 21.24 0.44 0.54
C GLN A 74 20.83 1.91 0.39
N ALA A 75 19.68 2.17 -0.23
CA ALA A 75 19.13 3.51 -0.40
C ALA A 75 18.77 4.18 0.94
N GLU A 76 18.38 3.40 1.96
CA GLU A 76 18.14 3.86 3.33
C GLU A 76 19.44 4.14 4.12
N GLY A 77 20.60 3.78 3.58
CA GLY A 77 21.88 3.96 4.26
C GLY A 77 22.15 2.97 5.40
N ARG A 78 21.45 1.83 5.45
CA ARG A 78 21.63 0.78 6.46
C ARG A 78 22.85 -0.11 6.15
N ILE A 79 24.03 0.51 6.07
CA ILE A 79 25.27 -0.13 5.60
C ILE A 79 25.65 -1.38 6.43
N ARG A 80 25.31 -1.41 7.73
CA ARG A 80 25.60 -2.54 8.64
C ARG A 80 24.68 -3.75 8.44
N GLU A 81 23.54 -3.58 7.78
CA GLU A 81 22.53 -4.63 7.53
C GLU A 81 22.63 -5.21 6.11
N LEU A 82 23.58 -4.72 5.30
CA LEU A 82 23.76 -5.17 3.93
C LEU A 82 24.31 -6.60 3.87
N GLY A 83 23.42 -7.53 3.52
CA GLY A 83 23.73 -8.93 3.26
C GLY A 83 23.70 -9.29 1.76
N PRO A 84 23.94 -10.57 1.41
CA PRO A 84 23.89 -11.10 0.04
C PRO A 84 22.66 -10.71 -0.79
N ALA A 85 21.52 -10.49 -0.11
CA ALA A 85 20.26 -10.13 -0.75
C ALA A 85 20.28 -8.78 -1.49
N CYS A 86 21.21 -7.86 -1.16
CA CYS A 86 21.33 -6.60 -1.89
C CYS A 86 21.83 -6.84 -3.32
N ASP A 87 22.82 -7.72 -3.49
CA ASP A 87 23.36 -8.07 -4.81
C ASP A 87 22.31 -8.79 -5.67
N ILE A 88 21.44 -9.60 -5.05
CA ILE A 88 20.32 -10.26 -5.73
C ILE A 88 19.33 -9.23 -6.29
N TYR A 89 19.04 -8.17 -5.54
CA TYR A 89 18.20 -7.08 -6.03
C TYR A 89 18.85 -6.37 -7.22
N SER A 90 20.13 -6.03 -7.11
CA SER A 90 20.86 -5.36 -8.19
C SER A 90 20.95 -6.22 -9.46
N LEU A 91 21.16 -7.54 -9.34
CA LEU A 91 21.04 -8.48 -10.45
C LEU A 91 19.63 -8.48 -11.07
N GLY A 92 18.59 -8.38 -10.22
CA GLY A 92 17.21 -8.19 -10.66
C GLY A 92 17.00 -6.90 -11.47
N ALA A 93 17.61 -5.80 -11.04
CA ALA A 93 17.55 -4.51 -11.74
C ALA A 93 18.28 -4.55 -13.09
N VAL A 94 19.43 -5.23 -13.17
CA VAL A 94 20.13 -5.51 -14.44
C VAL A 94 19.27 -6.39 -15.35
N LEU A 95 18.67 -7.46 -14.83
CA LEU A 95 17.75 -8.30 -15.60
C LEU A 95 16.57 -7.49 -16.14
N TYR A 96 15.98 -6.64 -15.31
CA TYR A 96 14.87 -5.77 -15.71
C TYR A 96 15.23 -4.88 -16.90
N GLU A 97 16.42 -4.26 -16.86
CA GLU A 97 16.90 -3.42 -17.96
C GLU A 97 17.18 -4.21 -19.22
N LEU A 98 17.80 -5.39 -19.12
CA LEU A 98 18.01 -6.28 -20.27
C LEU A 98 16.69 -6.71 -20.93
N LEU A 99 15.61 -6.80 -20.16
CA LEU A 99 14.28 -7.18 -20.66
C LEU A 99 13.51 -6.00 -21.28
N THR A 100 13.68 -4.81 -20.73
CA THR A 100 12.80 -3.65 -21.01
C THR A 100 13.50 -2.48 -21.70
N GLY A 101 14.84 -2.48 -21.75
CA GLY A 101 15.66 -1.39 -22.28
C GLY A 101 15.85 -0.20 -21.33
N ARG A 102 15.36 -0.29 -20.09
CA ARG A 102 15.54 0.75 -19.05
C ARG A 102 15.56 0.14 -17.65
N PRO A 103 16.23 0.74 -16.66
CA PRO A 103 16.20 0.25 -15.28
C PRO A 103 14.78 0.33 -14.67
N PRO A 104 14.52 -0.39 -13.55
CA PRO A 104 13.20 -0.41 -12.92
C PRO A 104 12.74 0.97 -12.46
N PHE A 105 13.67 1.80 -11.97
CA PHE A 105 13.41 3.17 -11.55
C PHE A 105 14.43 4.13 -12.17
N ARG A 106 13.93 5.21 -12.76
CA ARG A 106 14.72 6.32 -13.28
C ARG A 106 13.88 7.59 -13.23
N SER A 107 14.46 8.66 -12.72
CA SER A 107 13.90 10.02 -12.72
C SER A 107 15.00 11.03 -13.04
N ASP A 108 14.62 12.29 -13.23
CA ASP A 108 15.54 13.37 -13.58
C ASP A 108 16.49 13.72 -12.42
N SER A 109 16.04 13.52 -11.17
CA SER A 109 16.84 13.71 -9.96
C SER A 109 17.23 12.37 -9.33
N PRO A 110 18.51 12.17 -8.94
CA PRO A 110 18.94 10.98 -8.19
C PRO A 110 18.18 10.80 -6.86
N ILE A 111 17.81 11.90 -6.19
CA ILE A 111 17.04 11.84 -4.94
C ILE A 111 15.63 11.29 -5.20
N ASP A 112 15.00 11.68 -6.30
CA ASP A 112 13.67 11.17 -6.64
C ASP A 112 13.74 9.70 -7.07
N THR A 113 14.84 9.28 -7.71
CA THR A 113 15.05 7.86 -8.03
C THR A 113 15.21 7.03 -6.75
N LEU A 114 15.94 7.54 -5.75
CA LEU A 114 16.03 6.90 -4.43
C LEU A 114 14.64 6.78 -3.78
N LYS A 115 13.83 7.85 -3.78
CA LYS A 115 12.45 7.77 -3.28
C LYS A 115 11.64 6.71 -4.01
N HIS A 116 11.73 6.64 -5.34
CA HIS A 116 11.03 5.61 -6.11
C HIS A 116 11.52 4.19 -5.75
N VAL A 117 12.82 4.01 -5.51
CA VAL A 117 13.37 2.74 -5.03
C VAL A 117 12.82 2.36 -3.65
N LEU A 118 12.48 3.32 -2.79
CA LEU A 118 11.92 3.04 -1.46
C LEU A 118 10.39 2.88 -1.47
N GLU A 119 9.68 3.68 -2.26
CA GLU A 119 8.23 3.86 -2.11
C GLU A 119 7.40 3.19 -3.21
N LEU A 120 7.98 2.96 -4.40
CA LEU A 120 7.25 2.45 -5.56
C LEU A 120 7.61 1.01 -5.89
N GLU A 121 6.61 0.26 -6.35
CA GLU A 121 6.82 -1.06 -6.96
C GLU A 121 7.26 -0.90 -8.43
N PRO A 122 8.16 -1.77 -8.93
CA PRO A 122 8.57 -1.73 -10.33
C PRO A 122 7.39 -2.10 -11.22
N ALA A 123 7.25 -1.41 -12.36
CA ALA A 123 6.26 -1.78 -13.36
C ALA A 123 6.53 -3.21 -13.88
N PRO A 124 5.54 -4.09 -14.03
CA PRO A 124 5.79 -5.41 -14.61
C PRO A 124 6.45 -5.31 -16.00
N PRO A 125 7.58 -6.00 -16.26
CA PRO A 125 8.30 -5.96 -17.53
C PRO A 125 7.41 -6.16 -18.77
N ARG A 126 6.40 -7.05 -18.70
CA ARG A 126 5.50 -7.33 -19.82
C ARG A 126 4.58 -6.17 -20.18
N LEU A 127 4.38 -5.18 -19.30
CA LEU A 127 3.70 -3.94 -19.66
C LEU A 127 4.53 -3.09 -20.62
N LEU A 128 5.86 -3.18 -20.56
CA LEU A 128 6.78 -2.43 -21.42
C LEU A 128 7.13 -3.21 -22.68
N ASN A 129 7.25 -4.54 -22.56
CA ASN A 129 7.53 -5.43 -23.67
C ASN A 129 6.70 -6.72 -23.54
N PRO A 130 5.52 -6.79 -24.20
CA PRO A 130 4.62 -7.95 -24.12
C PRO A 130 5.21 -9.27 -24.61
N LYS A 131 6.34 -9.24 -25.33
CA LYS A 131 7.04 -10.45 -25.82
C LYS A 131 7.85 -11.16 -24.72
N ILE A 132 8.01 -10.55 -23.55
CA ILE A 132 8.72 -11.18 -22.42
C ILE A 132 7.91 -12.37 -21.90
N ASP A 133 8.61 -13.49 -21.68
CA ASP A 133 8.02 -14.69 -21.10
C ASP A 133 7.60 -14.48 -19.63
N HIS A 134 6.52 -15.14 -19.23
CA HIS A 134 5.95 -15.02 -17.89
C HIS A 134 6.86 -15.51 -16.77
N ASP A 135 7.61 -16.58 -17.01
CA ASP A 135 8.53 -17.14 -16.01
C ASP A 135 9.70 -16.19 -15.79
N LEU A 136 10.22 -15.58 -16.87
CA LEU A 136 11.32 -14.64 -16.78
C LEU A 136 10.91 -13.33 -16.10
N GLU A 137 9.69 -12.83 -16.35
CA GLU A 137 9.09 -11.73 -15.59
C GLU A 137 8.98 -12.10 -14.09
N THR A 138 8.54 -13.33 -13.79
CA THR A 138 8.37 -13.79 -12.40
C THR A 138 9.71 -13.83 -11.65
N ILE A 139 10.76 -14.36 -12.28
CA ILE A 139 12.12 -14.35 -11.72
C ILE A 139 12.59 -12.92 -11.46
N CYS A 140 12.44 -12.03 -12.43
CA CYS A 140 12.85 -10.63 -12.33
C CYS A 140 12.15 -9.89 -11.17
N LEU A 141 10.83 -10.00 -11.07
CA LEU A 141 10.04 -9.32 -10.02
C LEU A 141 10.28 -9.92 -8.62
N LYS A 142 10.66 -11.21 -8.52
CA LYS A 142 11.07 -11.82 -7.25
C LYS A 142 12.39 -11.25 -6.75
N CYS A 143 13.35 -10.96 -7.64
CA CYS A 143 14.59 -10.28 -7.26
C CYS A 143 14.35 -8.86 -6.76
N LEU A 144 13.37 -8.15 -7.34
CA LEU A 144 13.07 -6.74 -7.06
C LEU A 144 12.13 -6.50 -5.86
N GLN A 145 11.86 -7.53 -5.04
CA GLN A 145 11.09 -7.37 -3.82
C GLN A 145 11.75 -6.39 -2.85
N LYS A 146 10.98 -5.52 -2.20
CA LYS A 146 11.54 -4.56 -1.23
C LYS A 146 12.11 -5.26 -0.02
N ASP A 147 11.35 -6.19 0.56
CA ASP A 147 11.79 -7.05 1.66
C ASP A 147 12.85 -8.07 1.19
N PRO A 148 14.09 -8.03 1.72
CA PRO A 148 15.14 -8.98 1.38
C PRO A 148 14.75 -10.45 1.61
N GLN A 149 13.90 -10.74 2.60
CA GLN A 149 13.47 -12.11 2.91
C GLN A 149 12.53 -12.71 1.85
N ARG A 150 11.89 -11.86 1.04
CA ARG A 150 11.01 -12.28 -0.06
C ARG A 150 11.75 -12.52 -1.37
N ARG A 151 13.05 -12.18 -1.43
CA ARG A 151 13.92 -12.43 -2.60
C ARG A 151 14.39 -13.89 -2.61
N TYR A 152 15.27 -14.23 -3.55
CA TYR A 152 16.00 -15.49 -3.48
C TYR A 152 16.93 -15.49 -2.25
N ALA A 153 17.03 -16.62 -1.57
CA ALA A 153 17.87 -16.75 -0.37
C ALA A 153 19.37 -16.60 -0.69
N THR A 154 19.78 -17.01 -1.91
CA THR A 154 21.16 -16.96 -2.38
C THR A 154 21.20 -16.61 -3.87
N ALA A 155 22.35 -16.12 -4.35
CA ALA A 155 22.56 -15.90 -5.78
C ALA A 155 22.57 -17.22 -6.57
N GLU A 156 22.97 -18.33 -5.95
CA GLU A 156 22.83 -19.69 -6.49
C GLU A 156 21.38 -20.04 -6.81
N ALA A 157 20.46 -19.79 -5.87
CA ALA A 157 19.04 -20.09 -6.08
C ALA A 157 18.43 -19.29 -7.25
N LEU A 158 18.90 -18.05 -7.47
CA LEU A 158 18.55 -17.27 -8.66
C LEU A 158 19.13 -17.90 -9.93
N ALA A 159 20.40 -18.29 -9.92
CA ALA A 159 21.05 -18.93 -11.06
C ALA A 159 20.35 -20.25 -11.45
N ASP A 160 19.95 -21.05 -10.46
CA ASP A 160 19.24 -22.31 -10.66
C ASP A 160 17.88 -22.08 -11.34
N ASP A 161 17.09 -21.09 -10.89
CA ASP A 161 15.80 -20.79 -11.50
C ASP A 161 15.95 -20.24 -12.93
N LEU A 162 16.99 -19.43 -13.20
CA LEU A 162 17.32 -19.00 -14.56
C LEU A 162 17.76 -20.17 -15.44
N ASN A 163 18.50 -21.13 -14.90
CA ASN A 163 18.91 -22.35 -15.62
C ASN A 163 17.70 -23.24 -15.94
N ARG A 164 16.77 -23.41 -14.99
CA ARG A 164 15.50 -24.12 -15.22
C ARG A 164 14.71 -23.46 -16.36
N TYR A 165 14.57 -22.14 -16.31
CA TYR A 165 13.92 -21.38 -17.38
C TYR A 165 14.59 -21.61 -18.74
N LEU A 166 15.92 -21.52 -18.81
CA LEU A 166 16.68 -21.75 -20.05
C LEU A 166 16.55 -23.19 -20.58
N SER A 167 16.33 -24.16 -19.68
CA SER A 167 16.16 -25.58 -20.00
C SER A 167 14.70 -25.97 -20.29
N GLY A 168 13.75 -25.03 -20.19
CA GLY A 168 12.31 -25.30 -20.35
C GLY A 168 11.66 -26.03 -19.17
N GLU A 169 12.34 -26.08 -18.03
CA GLU A 169 11.82 -26.67 -16.78
C GLU A 169 10.97 -25.68 -15.99
N THR A 170 10.14 -26.18 -15.07
CA THR A 170 9.32 -25.32 -14.21
C THR A 170 10.17 -24.59 -13.18
N ILE A 171 10.10 -23.26 -13.17
CA ILE A 171 10.79 -22.41 -12.18
C ILE A 171 10.18 -22.57 -10.78
N THR A 172 11.00 -22.44 -9.73
CA THR A 172 10.49 -22.50 -8.35
C THR A 172 9.72 -21.25 -7.95
N ALA A 173 9.99 -20.10 -8.59
CA ALA A 173 9.28 -18.85 -8.34
C ALA A 173 7.81 -18.83 -8.83
N ARG A 174 7.26 -19.85 -9.49
CA ARG A 174 5.82 -19.87 -9.87
C ARG A 174 4.88 -19.88 -8.66
N SER A 175 5.23 -20.60 -7.58
CA SER A 175 4.42 -20.65 -6.35
C SER A 175 4.35 -19.29 -5.65
N PHE A 176 5.42 -18.49 -5.77
CA PHE A 176 5.48 -17.12 -5.30
C PHE A 176 4.43 -16.24 -6.00
N ASN A 177 4.24 -16.39 -7.31
CA ASN A 177 3.31 -15.54 -8.08
C ASN A 177 1.83 -15.74 -7.69
N VAL A 178 1.42 -16.94 -7.25
CA VAL A 178 0.02 -17.22 -6.86
C VAL A 178 -0.30 -16.65 -5.48
N LEU A 179 0.56 -16.94 -4.50
CA LEU A 179 0.40 -16.41 -3.13
C LEU A 179 0.57 -14.90 -3.10
N ASP A 180 1.46 -14.36 -3.91
CA ASP A 180 1.74 -12.93 -3.94
C ASP A 180 0.71 -12.16 -4.79
N ARG A 181 0.07 -12.76 -5.81
CA ARG A 181 -1.13 -12.14 -6.43
C ARG A 181 -2.29 -12.03 -5.46
N LEU A 182 -2.52 -13.08 -4.65
CA LEU A 182 -3.54 -13.09 -3.61
C LEU A 182 -3.17 -12.13 -2.46
N ALA A 183 -1.91 -12.11 -2.04
CA ALA A 183 -1.42 -11.18 -1.03
C ALA A 183 -1.48 -9.73 -1.54
N ARG A 184 -1.02 -9.43 -2.75
CA ARG A 184 -1.08 -8.08 -3.35
C ARG A 184 -2.50 -7.58 -3.62
N THR A 185 -3.47 -8.46 -3.84
CA THR A 185 -4.89 -8.04 -3.87
C THR A 185 -5.43 -7.70 -2.48
N LEU A 186 -4.78 -8.19 -1.43
CA LEU A 186 -5.16 -7.98 -0.03
C LEU A 186 -4.30 -6.93 0.70
N ASP A 187 -3.06 -6.68 0.25
CA ASP A 187 -1.98 -5.94 0.92
C ASP A 187 -1.65 -4.59 0.24
N ARG A 188 -2.55 -4.08 -0.61
CA ARG A 188 -2.44 -2.72 -1.17
C ARG A 188 -2.72 -1.66 -0.09
N SER A 189 -1.79 -1.43 0.82
CA SER A 189 -1.75 -0.22 1.67
C SER A 189 -0.60 0.68 1.23
N GLN A 190 -0.78 1.42 0.13
CA GLN A 190 0.26 2.28 -0.46
C GLN A 190 0.66 3.53 0.35
N HIS A 191 0.35 3.66 1.65
CA HIS A 191 0.52 4.95 2.35
C HIS A 191 0.97 4.86 3.83
N ASP A 192 1.91 3.96 4.15
CA ASP A 192 2.25 3.58 5.53
C ASP A 192 2.79 4.69 6.46
N ILE A 193 3.34 5.79 5.94
CA ILE A 193 4.00 6.81 6.79
C ILE A 193 3.01 7.87 7.33
N GLU A 194 1.89 8.15 6.65
CA GLU A 194 0.90 9.13 7.12
C GLU A 194 -0.13 8.54 8.11
N PHE A 195 -0.25 7.21 8.21
CA PHE A 195 -1.41 6.53 8.78
C PHE A 195 -1.52 6.48 10.32
N ARG A 196 -0.44 6.67 11.09
CA ARG A 196 -0.50 6.57 12.57
C ARG A 196 -1.47 7.57 13.21
N SER A 197 -1.49 8.81 12.71
CA SER A 197 -2.40 9.86 13.20
C SER A 197 -3.86 9.57 12.82
N TRP A 198 -4.07 8.99 11.64
CA TRP A 198 -5.39 8.58 11.14
C TRP A 198 -5.99 7.44 11.94
N GLY A 199 -5.18 6.48 12.40
CA GLY A 199 -5.67 5.36 13.23
C GLY A 199 -6.40 5.84 14.49
N ASN A 200 -5.79 6.76 15.25
CA ASN A 200 -6.41 7.30 16.46
C ASN A 200 -7.67 8.12 16.14
N LEU A 201 -7.65 8.92 15.07
CA LEU A 201 -8.80 9.70 14.62
C LEU A 201 -9.99 8.80 14.27
N LEU A 202 -9.75 7.69 13.56
CA LEU A 202 -10.77 6.70 13.21
C LEU A 202 -11.37 6.02 14.45
N LEU A 203 -10.56 5.74 15.47
CA LEU A 203 -11.06 5.19 16.75
C LEU A 203 -11.97 6.19 17.49
N TYR A 204 -11.62 7.48 17.50
CA TYR A 204 -12.51 8.52 18.06
C TYR A 204 -13.81 8.64 17.25
N PHE A 205 -13.72 8.60 15.92
CA PHE A 205 -14.91 8.60 15.06
C PHE A 205 -15.79 7.40 15.32
N ALA A 206 -15.22 6.21 15.55
CA ALA A 206 -15.99 5.01 15.89
C ALA A 206 -16.84 5.25 17.14
N ALA A 207 -16.25 5.80 18.20
CA ALA A 207 -16.97 6.10 19.43
C ALA A 207 -18.05 7.18 19.22
N ILE A 208 -17.73 8.26 18.49
CA ILE A 208 -18.67 9.36 18.23
C ILE A 208 -19.86 8.89 17.41
N VAL A 209 -19.62 8.13 16.34
CA VAL A 209 -20.69 7.63 15.47
C VAL A 209 -21.57 6.64 16.23
N PHE A 210 -20.96 5.70 16.97
CA PHE A 210 -21.72 4.71 17.74
C PHE A 210 -22.59 5.37 18.82
N VAL A 211 -22.00 6.24 19.65
CA VAL A 211 -22.74 6.97 20.70
C VAL A 211 -23.79 7.90 20.10
N GLY A 212 -23.47 8.61 19.01
CA GLY A 212 -24.43 9.49 18.32
C GLY A 212 -25.67 8.73 17.83
N HIS A 213 -25.48 7.51 17.33
CA HIS A 213 -26.57 6.64 16.89
C HIS A 213 -27.36 6.02 18.05
N ILE A 214 -26.73 5.72 19.17
CA ILE A 214 -27.44 5.35 20.41
C ILE A 214 -28.32 6.51 20.87
N LEU A 215 -27.78 7.73 20.90
CA LEU A 215 -28.55 8.92 21.27
C LEU A 215 -29.71 9.16 20.31
N MET A 216 -29.48 9.01 19.00
CA MET A 216 -30.53 9.10 17.99
C MET A 216 -31.62 8.06 18.22
N PHE A 217 -31.25 6.80 18.49
CA PHE A 217 -32.20 5.75 18.82
C PHE A 217 -33.04 6.12 20.03
N VAL A 218 -32.42 6.58 21.12
CA VAL A 218 -33.15 6.98 22.34
C VAL A 218 -34.11 8.13 22.06
N VAL A 219 -33.66 9.13 21.30
CA VAL A 219 -34.46 10.30 20.94
C VAL A 219 -35.70 9.89 20.13
N ILE A 220 -35.53 9.03 19.11
CA ILE A 220 -36.64 8.53 18.29
C ILE A 220 -37.55 7.60 19.10
N TYR A 221 -36.98 6.65 19.84
CA TYR A 221 -37.74 5.64 20.61
C TYR A 221 -38.57 6.26 21.73
N ARG A 222 -38.10 7.38 22.31
CA ARG A 222 -38.83 8.14 23.34
C ARG A 222 -39.74 9.21 22.77
N ASP A 223 -39.90 9.29 21.44
CA ASP A 223 -40.72 10.28 20.73
C ASP A 223 -40.42 11.73 21.17
N LEU A 224 -39.13 12.04 21.31
CA LEU A 224 -38.67 13.37 21.70
C LEU A 224 -38.83 14.37 20.53
N PRO A 225 -38.88 15.69 20.80
CA PRO A 225 -39.22 16.65 19.75
C PRO A 225 -38.13 16.76 18.67
N ARG A 226 -38.55 16.98 17.42
CA ARG A 226 -37.71 17.08 16.21
C ARG A 226 -36.43 17.93 16.34
N PRO A 227 -36.39 19.07 17.05
CA PRO A 227 -35.14 19.82 17.23
C PRO A 227 -34.03 19.00 17.88
N LEU A 228 -34.36 18.03 18.73
CA LEU A 228 -33.39 17.15 19.37
C LEU A 228 -32.79 16.13 18.39
N HIS A 229 -33.55 15.72 17.37
CA HIS A 229 -33.06 14.87 16.27
C HIS A 229 -31.99 15.62 15.46
N TRP A 230 -32.24 16.90 15.17
CA TRP A 230 -31.26 17.76 14.50
C TRP A 230 -30.03 18.02 15.37
N LEU A 231 -30.23 18.28 16.66
CA LEU A 231 -29.14 18.53 17.60
C LEU A 231 -28.20 17.32 17.71
N THR A 232 -28.73 16.10 17.77
CA THR A 232 -27.92 14.88 17.81
C THR A 232 -27.10 14.67 16.53
N ARG A 233 -27.69 14.86 15.33
CA ARG A 233 -26.96 14.77 14.05
C ARG A 233 -25.89 15.85 13.91
N LEU A 234 -26.27 17.11 14.06
CA LEU A 234 -25.37 18.24 13.89
C LEU A 234 -24.27 18.22 14.95
N GLY A 235 -24.59 17.83 16.19
CA GLY A 235 -23.63 17.64 17.26
C GLY A 235 -22.59 16.58 16.91
N GLN A 236 -23.01 15.44 16.34
CA GLN A 236 -22.10 14.38 15.90
C GLN A 236 -21.14 14.89 14.81
N PHE A 237 -21.66 15.51 13.74
CA PHE A 237 -20.83 16.05 12.66
C PHE A 237 -19.89 17.18 13.14
N ALA A 238 -20.38 18.07 14.01
CA ALA A 238 -19.57 19.13 14.60
C ALA A 238 -18.43 18.57 15.43
N LEU A 239 -18.70 17.56 16.27
CA LEU A 239 -17.67 16.91 17.10
C LEU A 239 -16.61 16.21 16.24
N MET A 240 -17.04 15.48 15.20
CA MET A 240 -16.12 14.88 14.23
C MET A 240 -15.28 15.94 13.51
N GLY A 241 -15.89 17.04 13.09
CA GLY A 241 -15.20 18.17 12.43
C GLY A 241 -14.16 18.85 13.34
N VAL A 242 -14.48 19.08 14.61
CA VAL A 242 -13.54 19.65 15.60
C VAL A 242 -12.36 18.72 15.84
N LEU A 243 -12.61 17.42 16.01
CA LEU A 243 -11.52 16.44 16.18
C LEU A 243 -10.65 16.34 14.94
N PHE A 244 -11.27 16.29 13.76
CA PHE A 244 -10.56 16.30 12.49
C PHE A 244 -9.64 17.52 12.38
N TRP A 245 -10.16 18.71 12.66
CA TRP A 245 -9.39 19.96 12.65
C TRP A 245 -8.21 19.94 13.62
N ARG A 246 -8.44 19.44 14.85
CA ARG A 246 -7.42 19.34 15.88
C ARG A 246 -6.30 18.36 15.51
N PHE A 247 -6.65 17.19 14.96
CA PHE A 247 -5.68 16.17 14.55
C PHE A 247 -4.85 16.59 13.33
N ARG A 248 -5.39 17.46 12.45
CA ARG A 248 -4.73 17.87 11.21
C ARG A 248 -3.85 19.12 11.33
N ALA A 249 -3.54 19.57 12.55
CA ALA A 249 -2.67 20.72 12.82
C ALA A 249 -3.00 21.97 11.96
N ARG A 250 -4.30 22.22 11.70
CA ARG A 250 -4.82 23.38 10.92
C ARG A 250 -4.50 23.41 9.43
N ARG A 251 -4.09 22.30 8.79
CA ARG A 251 -3.96 22.23 7.32
C ARG A 251 -5.33 22.02 6.67
N LEU A 252 -5.74 22.96 5.81
CA LEU A 252 -7.04 22.92 5.11
C LEU A 252 -7.05 21.97 3.91
N LEU A 253 -5.95 21.87 3.16
CA LEU A 253 -5.89 21.13 1.90
C LEU A 253 -5.18 19.77 2.03
N PRO A 254 -5.60 18.75 1.24
CA PRO A 254 -4.94 17.45 1.18
C PRO A 254 -3.49 17.52 0.70
N ALA A 255 -2.61 16.91 1.48
CA ALA A 255 -1.16 16.91 1.25
C ALA A 255 -0.73 15.81 0.27
N SER A 256 -1.36 14.63 0.34
CA SER A 256 -1.05 13.46 -0.48
C SER A 256 -2.17 13.11 -1.47
N ASN A 257 -1.85 12.31 -2.48
CA ASN A 257 -2.83 11.83 -3.45
C ASN A 257 -3.88 10.91 -2.79
N ALA A 258 -3.48 10.08 -1.83
CA ALA A 258 -4.41 9.31 -0.99
C ALA A 258 -5.35 10.21 -0.18
N GLU A 259 -4.82 11.26 0.45
CA GLU A 259 -5.71 12.20 1.14
C GLU A 259 -6.74 12.75 0.16
N ARG A 260 -6.32 13.21 -1.03
CA ARG A 260 -7.25 13.76 -2.04
C ARG A 260 -8.38 12.79 -2.39
N GLU A 261 -8.07 11.51 -2.59
CA GLU A 261 -9.06 10.50 -2.92
C GLU A 261 -9.99 10.20 -1.73
N LEU A 262 -9.49 10.12 -0.49
CA LEU A 262 -10.36 10.03 0.70
C LEU A 262 -11.28 11.25 0.82
N TRP A 263 -10.76 12.45 0.55
CA TRP A 263 -11.54 13.69 0.57
C TRP A 263 -12.66 13.66 -0.47
N THR A 264 -12.42 13.20 -1.69
CA THR A 264 -13.47 13.15 -2.72
C THR A 264 -14.54 12.11 -2.37
N ILE A 265 -14.16 10.95 -1.82
CA ILE A 265 -15.11 9.92 -1.36
C ILE A 265 -16.00 10.48 -0.25
N TRP A 266 -15.41 11.04 0.80
CA TRP A 266 -16.18 11.55 1.96
C TRP A 266 -16.98 12.80 1.65
N LEU A 267 -16.44 13.73 0.84
CA LEU A 267 -17.18 14.91 0.39
C LEU A 267 -18.37 14.49 -0.48
N GLY A 268 -18.18 13.52 -1.38
CA GLY A 268 -19.25 12.92 -2.18
C GLY A 268 -20.32 12.29 -1.30
N TYR A 269 -19.93 11.47 -0.32
CA TYR A 269 -20.85 10.84 0.65
C TYR A 269 -21.65 11.88 1.45
N LEU A 270 -20.98 12.88 2.04
CA LEU A 270 -21.63 13.93 2.84
C LEU A 270 -22.58 14.77 1.99
N THR A 271 -22.19 15.09 0.75
CA THR A 271 -23.03 15.80 -0.20
C THR A 271 -24.27 14.96 -0.52
N ALA A 272 -24.10 13.71 -0.94
CA ALA A 272 -25.21 12.81 -1.24
C ALA A 272 -26.17 12.68 -0.05
N TYR A 273 -25.64 12.46 1.16
CA TYR A 273 -26.44 12.37 2.38
C TYR A 273 -27.22 13.66 2.67
N ALA A 274 -26.59 14.84 2.54
CA ALA A 274 -27.25 16.12 2.73
C ALA A 274 -28.38 16.34 1.72
N PHE A 275 -28.19 15.95 0.46
CA PHE A 275 -29.24 16.01 -0.57
C PHE A 275 -30.37 15.01 -0.29
N THR A 276 -30.09 13.80 0.20
CA THR A 276 -31.13 12.84 0.63
C THR A 276 -31.97 13.40 1.77
N VAL A 277 -31.31 14.01 2.78
CA VAL A 277 -32.02 14.67 3.88
C VAL A 277 -32.83 15.87 3.37
N GLY A 278 -32.28 16.70 2.50
CA GLY A 278 -33.00 17.83 1.90
C GLY A 278 -34.24 17.39 1.11
N ALA A 279 -34.12 16.32 0.32
CA ALA A 279 -35.24 15.72 -0.41
C ALA A 279 -36.33 15.23 0.57
N SER A 280 -35.95 14.56 1.65
CA SER A 280 -36.90 14.08 2.66
C SER A 280 -37.69 15.21 3.32
N ILE A 281 -37.03 16.33 3.63
CA ILE A 281 -37.69 17.52 4.19
C ILE A 281 -38.69 18.09 3.20
N LEU A 282 -38.32 18.18 1.92
CA LEU A 282 -39.20 18.73 0.89
C LEU A 282 -40.44 17.85 0.67
N MET A 283 -40.28 16.53 0.68
CA MET A 283 -41.39 15.58 0.58
C MET A 283 -42.31 15.68 1.80
N SER A 284 -41.76 15.71 3.01
CA SER A 284 -42.54 15.90 4.23
C SER A 284 -43.34 17.21 4.23
N ARG A 285 -42.76 18.32 3.70
CA ARG A 285 -43.48 19.61 3.54
C ARG A 285 -44.62 19.55 2.53
N ARG A 286 -44.58 18.63 1.56
CA ARG A 286 -45.66 18.41 0.59
C ARG A 286 -46.79 17.53 1.14
N GLY A 287 -46.71 17.12 2.40
CA GLY A 287 -47.71 16.26 3.04
C GLY A 287 -47.50 14.77 2.78
N GLU A 288 -46.39 14.38 2.15
CA GLU A 288 -46.05 12.97 1.98
C GLU A 288 -45.59 12.37 3.33
N PRO A 289 -46.06 11.16 3.68
CA PRO A 289 -45.68 10.49 4.92
C PRO A 289 -44.24 10.00 4.81
N TRP A 290 -43.28 10.85 5.19
CA TRP A 290 -41.87 10.51 5.23
C TRP A 290 -41.41 10.29 6.67
N ASP A 291 -41.09 9.04 7.01
CA ASP A 291 -40.46 8.67 8.28
C ASP A 291 -38.95 8.91 8.20
N GLU A 292 -38.39 9.57 9.21
CA GLU A 292 -36.97 9.82 9.37
C GLU A 292 -36.15 8.52 9.37
N LEU A 293 -36.71 7.42 9.87
CA LEU A 293 -36.07 6.11 9.87
C LEU A 293 -35.83 5.56 8.47
N THR A 294 -36.62 6.00 7.48
CA THR A 294 -36.49 5.61 6.07
C THR A 294 -35.14 6.03 5.48
N LEU A 295 -34.45 7.00 6.09
CA LEU A 295 -33.13 7.47 5.64
C LEU A 295 -32.01 6.44 5.87
N TYR A 296 -32.17 5.53 6.83
CA TYR A 296 -31.10 4.63 7.24
C TYR A 296 -30.70 3.61 6.17
N PRO A 297 -31.63 2.90 5.50
CA PRO A 297 -31.29 2.05 4.37
C PRO A 297 -30.54 2.79 3.25
N PHE A 298 -30.94 4.02 2.89
CA PHE A 298 -30.24 4.81 1.88
C PHE A 298 -28.84 5.22 2.35
N ALA A 299 -28.69 5.64 3.61
CA ALA A 299 -27.40 5.96 4.19
C ALA A 299 -26.47 4.72 4.23
N ALA A 300 -27.01 3.53 4.48
CA ALA A 300 -26.29 2.27 4.40
C ALA A 300 -25.83 1.94 2.98
N VAL A 301 -26.66 2.12 1.95
CA VAL A 301 -26.23 1.96 0.56
C VAL A 301 -25.12 2.95 0.19
N LEU A 302 -25.26 4.23 0.54
CA LEU A 302 -24.23 5.24 0.30
C LEU A 302 -22.91 4.91 1.03
N THR A 303 -23.02 4.44 2.27
CA THR A 303 -21.87 4.00 3.06
C THR A 303 -21.21 2.78 2.43
N GLY A 304 -22.00 1.81 2.00
CA GLY A 304 -21.53 0.59 1.33
C GLY A 304 -20.75 0.92 0.05
N LEU A 305 -21.26 1.85 -0.76
CA LEU A 305 -20.57 2.33 -1.95
C LEU A 305 -19.24 3.02 -1.61
N ALA A 306 -19.22 3.88 -0.59
CA ALA A 306 -17.98 4.55 -0.15
C ALA A 306 -16.91 3.53 0.28
N PHE A 307 -17.28 2.51 1.07
CA PHE A 307 -16.36 1.44 1.46
C PHE A 307 -15.94 0.55 0.28
N PHE A 308 -16.82 0.31 -0.68
CA PHE A 308 -16.48 -0.44 -1.88
C PHE A 308 -15.43 0.28 -2.73
N VAL A 309 -15.57 1.60 -2.92
CA VAL A 309 -14.56 2.43 -3.58
C VAL A 309 -13.25 2.42 -2.80
N MET A 310 -13.29 2.49 -1.47
CA MET A 310 -12.08 2.38 -0.65
C MET A 310 -11.40 1.01 -0.73
N GLY A 311 -12.12 -0.05 -1.11
CA GLY A 311 -11.60 -1.41 -1.22
C GLY A 311 -10.51 -1.57 -2.29
N SER A 312 -10.57 -0.82 -3.39
CA SER A 312 -9.57 -0.90 -4.46
C SER A 312 -8.26 -0.19 -4.13
N SER A 313 -8.33 0.84 -3.28
CA SER A 313 -7.27 1.83 -3.12
C SER A 313 -6.59 1.82 -1.75
N TYR A 314 -7.25 1.30 -0.70
CA TYR A 314 -6.75 1.41 0.69
C TYR A 314 -6.62 0.08 1.43
N TRP A 315 -7.66 -0.75 1.43
CA TRP A 315 -7.66 -2.00 2.18
C TRP A 315 -8.70 -2.96 1.62
N GLY A 316 -8.29 -4.14 1.16
CA GLY A 316 -9.20 -5.10 0.51
C GLY A 316 -10.38 -5.54 1.39
N ARG A 317 -10.25 -5.48 2.72
CA ARG A 317 -11.39 -5.78 3.62
C ARG A 317 -12.47 -4.71 3.61
N CYS A 318 -12.23 -3.51 3.09
CA CYS A 318 -13.29 -2.52 2.88
C CYS A 318 -14.38 -3.04 1.93
N TYR A 319 -14.09 -3.95 1.00
CA TYR A 319 -15.13 -4.62 0.21
C TYR A 319 -16.10 -5.42 1.09
N THR A 320 -15.57 -6.16 2.07
CA THR A 320 -16.39 -6.95 3.00
C THR A 320 -17.24 -6.05 3.90
N ILE A 321 -16.70 -4.91 4.32
CA ILE A 321 -17.44 -3.87 5.06
C ILE A 321 -18.55 -3.28 4.18
N GLY A 322 -18.25 -2.95 2.93
CA GLY A 322 -19.23 -2.43 1.97
C GLY A 322 -20.39 -3.40 1.73
N LEU A 323 -20.09 -4.68 1.53
CA LEU A 323 -21.10 -5.74 1.42
C LEU A 323 -21.96 -5.87 2.68
N ALA A 324 -21.36 -5.74 3.87
CA ALA A 324 -22.11 -5.76 5.13
C ALA A 324 -23.10 -4.58 5.21
N PHE A 325 -22.72 -3.39 4.75
CA PHE A 325 -23.64 -2.24 4.69
C PHE A 325 -24.77 -2.42 3.68
N PHE A 326 -24.50 -3.02 2.51
CA PHE A 326 -25.56 -3.35 1.55
C PHE A 326 -26.54 -4.38 2.12
N ALA A 327 -26.04 -5.42 2.79
CA ALA A 327 -26.89 -6.40 3.47
C ALA A 327 -27.70 -5.76 4.60
N LEU A 328 -27.08 -4.87 5.38
CA LEU A 328 -27.74 -4.14 6.46
C LEU A 328 -28.85 -3.23 5.93
N ALA A 329 -28.67 -2.60 4.77
CA ALA A 329 -29.70 -1.79 4.14
C ALA A 329 -30.99 -2.60 3.88
N VAL A 330 -30.85 -3.82 3.37
CA VAL A 330 -31.97 -4.74 3.14
C VAL A 330 -32.58 -5.22 4.46
N LEU A 331 -31.74 -5.56 5.44
CA LEU A 331 -32.19 -6.04 6.75
C LEU A 331 -32.98 -4.97 7.52
N MET A 332 -32.51 -3.73 7.56
CA MET A 332 -33.21 -2.60 8.19
C MET A 332 -34.58 -2.35 7.56
N SER A 333 -34.76 -2.60 6.26
CA SER A 333 -36.05 -2.46 5.60
C SER A 333 -37.12 -3.43 6.11
N LEU A 334 -36.74 -4.49 6.84
CA LEU A 334 -37.68 -5.39 7.49
C LEU A 334 -38.27 -4.78 8.78
N SER A 335 -37.47 -4.01 9.51
CA SER A 335 -37.89 -3.30 10.72
C SER A 335 -37.05 -2.06 10.93
N LEU A 336 -37.62 -0.90 10.60
CA LEU A 336 -36.94 0.38 10.72
C LEU A 336 -36.73 0.83 12.18
N THR A 337 -37.44 0.23 13.13
CA THR A 337 -37.41 0.60 14.56
C THR A 337 -35.99 0.56 15.14
N TRP A 338 -35.18 -0.41 14.72
CA TRP A 338 -33.81 -0.63 15.23
C TRP A 338 -32.72 -0.06 14.31
N ALA A 339 -33.12 0.52 13.17
CA ALA A 339 -32.19 0.99 12.14
C ALA A 339 -31.09 1.94 12.65
N PRO A 340 -31.34 2.90 13.58
CA PRO A 340 -30.28 3.73 14.12
C PRO A 340 -29.20 2.92 14.85
N LEU A 341 -29.58 1.94 15.67
CA LEU A 341 -28.64 1.11 16.42
C LEU A 341 -27.89 0.16 15.51
N GLU A 342 -28.59 -0.49 14.60
CA GLU A 342 -28.00 -1.41 13.62
C GLU A 342 -26.93 -0.70 12.77
N PHE A 343 -27.29 0.44 12.19
CA PHE A 343 -26.38 1.25 11.36
C PHE A 343 -25.20 1.81 12.18
N GLY A 344 -25.48 2.36 13.36
CA GLY A 344 -24.45 2.88 14.26
C GLY A 344 -23.46 1.81 14.73
N SER A 345 -23.95 0.60 15.01
CA SER A 345 -23.12 -0.54 15.43
C SER A 345 -22.18 -0.98 14.31
N LEU A 346 -22.70 -1.14 13.09
CA LEU A 346 -21.86 -1.54 11.96
C LEU A 346 -20.81 -0.48 11.62
N TRP A 347 -21.17 0.80 11.68
CA TRP A 347 -20.22 1.92 11.55
C TRP A 347 -19.14 1.88 12.63
N GLY A 348 -19.53 1.72 13.89
CA GLY A 348 -18.60 1.63 15.02
C GLY A 348 -17.60 0.49 14.85
N LEU A 349 -18.09 -0.72 14.55
CA LEU A 349 -17.25 -1.89 14.30
C LEU A 349 -16.32 -1.70 13.09
N SER A 350 -16.83 -1.12 12.00
CA SER A 350 -16.06 -0.87 10.79
C SER A 350 -14.91 0.11 11.03
N LEU A 351 -15.18 1.22 11.72
CA LEU A 351 -14.19 2.23 12.06
C LEU A 351 -13.18 1.73 13.11
N LEU A 352 -13.62 0.93 14.09
CA LEU A 352 -12.71 0.25 15.01
C LEU A 352 -11.75 -0.69 14.26
N GLY A 353 -12.29 -1.50 13.35
CA GLY A 353 -11.50 -2.42 12.52
C GLY A 353 -10.49 -1.71 11.64
N LEU A 354 -10.92 -0.67 10.91
CA LEU A 354 -10.01 0.17 10.12
C LEU A 354 -8.97 0.87 11.01
N GLY A 355 -9.39 1.52 12.08
CA GLY A 355 -8.50 2.26 12.98
C GLY A 355 -7.42 1.37 13.58
N TRP A 356 -7.77 0.14 13.97
CA TRP A 356 -6.80 -0.83 14.50
C TRP A 356 -5.84 -1.34 13.43
N HIS A 357 -6.34 -1.67 12.24
CA HIS A 357 -5.51 -2.09 11.11
C HIS A 357 -4.48 -1.02 10.75
N VAL A 358 -4.94 0.22 10.56
CA VAL A 358 -4.14 1.40 10.26
C VAL A 358 -3.10 1.67 11.34
N ARG A 359 -3.47 1.54 12.62
CA ARG A 359 -2.54 1.70 13.74
C ARG A 359 -1.47 0.62 13.77
N LYS A 360 -1.81 -0.62 13.43
CA LYS A 360 -0.89 -1.76 13.38
C LYS A 360 0.16 -1.61 12.28
N LEU A 361 -0.25 -1.18 11.08
CA LEU A 361 0.68 -0.82 9.99
C LEU A 361 1.68 0.22 10.45
N GLY A 362 1.20 1.24 11.16
CA GLY A 362 2.04 2.24 11.79
C GLY A 362 3.11 1.65 12.70
N THR A 363 2.80 0.70 13.59
CA THR A 363 3.74 0.13 14.57
C THR A 363 4.75 -0.88 14.01
N GLY A 364 4.50 -1.47 12.84
CA GLY A 364 5.34 -2.51 12.24
C GLY A 364 6.68 -2.04 11.67
N GLY A 365 6.87 -0.72 11.48
CA GLY A 365 8.11 -0.13 10.95
C GLY A 365 9.16 0.23 12.01
N SER A 366 9.05 -0.26 13.24
CA SER A 366 9.97 0.08 14.34
C SER A 366 10.38 -1.12 15.20
N GLY A 367 10.60 -2.27 14.57
CA GLY A 367 11.11 -3.49 15.20
C GLY A 367 12.42 -3.91 14.58
#